data_AF-A0A973IZH7-F1
#
_entry.id   AF-A0A973IZH7-F1
#
_cell.length_a   1.000
_cell.length_b   1.000
_cell.length_c   1.000
_cell.angle_alpha   90.00
_cell.angle_beta   90.00
_cell.angle_gamma   90.00
#
_symmetry.space_group_name_H-M   'P 1'
#
loop_
_entity.id
_entity.type
_entity.pdbx_description
1 polymer ?
#
loop_
_entity_poly.entity_id
_entity_poly.type
_entity_poly.pdbx_seq_one_letter_code
_entity_poly.pdbx_strand_id
1 'polypeptide(L)' 'MKNDIAGVSTCPIGKEHWEFFAIRIGGKKYTYIQYDYRLPDGRLFSRVRPSLEACRIDRDIWIGAIAQTDELGPKKEQRA' A
#
# COMPACT_ATOMS: atom_id res chain seq x y z
N MET A 1 -2.42 19.81 23.36
CA MET A 1 -2.72 18.74 22.39
C MET A 1 -1.41 18.29 21.78
N LYS A 2 -1.12 16.99 21.79
CA LYS A 2 0.16 16.42 21.35
C LYS A 2 0.25 16.46 19.83
N ASN A 3 1.14 17.30 19.32
CA ASN A 3 1.64 17.28 17.95
C ASN A 3 3.07 16.69 17.98
N ASP A 4 3.42 16.03 16.88
CA ASP A 4 4.79 15.75 16.39
C ASP A 4 5.58 14.56 16.99
N ILE A 5 5.77 13.49 16.19
CA ILE A 5 7.04 12.72 16.14
C ILE A 5 7.47 12.34 14.71
N ALA A 6 6.59 12.23 13.72
CA ALA A 6 7.02 12.12 12.32
C ALA A 6 5.88 12.55 11.41
N GLY A 7 6.16 13.35 10.38
CA GLY A 7 5.22 13.74 9.31
C GLY A 7 4.78 12.57 8.43
N VAL A 8 4.50 11.42 9.03
CA VAL A 8 3.96 10.21 8.43
C VAL A 8 2.48 10.23 8.76
N SER A 9 1.64 10.36 7.73
CA SER A 9 0.19 10.17 7.85
C SER A 9 -0.10 8.95 8.72
N THR A 10 -0.72 9.15 9.89
CA THR A 10 -1.03 8.08 10.85
C THR A 10 -2.22 7.27 10.32
N CYS A 11 -2.00 6.47 9.28
CA CYS A 11 -2.96 5.46 8.88
C CYS A 11 -3.02 4.42 10.01
N PRO A 12 -4.17 4.23 10.68
CA PRO A 12 -4.29 3.22 11.74
C PRO A 12 -4.07 1.82 11.15
N ILE A 13 -3.36 0.98 11.90
CA ILE A 13 -3.06 -0.41 11.53
C ILE A 13 -4.37 -1.15 11.22
N GLY A 14 -4.41 -1.83 10.07
CA GLY A 14 -5.56 -2.63 9.65
C GLY A 14 -6.73 -1.84 9.02
N LYS A 15 -6.59 -0.52 8.80
CA LYS A 15 -7.62 0.27 8.12
C LYS A 15 -7.21 0.57 6.67
N GLU A 16 -8.13 0.28 5.76
CA GLU A 16 -8.01 0.64 4.35
C GLU A 16 -8.11 2.17 4.19
N HIS A 17 -7.15 2.78 3.51
CA HIS A 17 -7.21 4.20 3.13
C HIS A 17 -7.18 4.30 1.61
N TRP A 18 -8.08 5.10 1.05
CA TRP A 18 -8.06 5.39 -0.37
C TRP A 18 -8.50 6.81 -0.64
N GLU A 19 -7.89 7.44 -1.64
CA GLU A 19 -8.23 8.78 -2.08
C GLU A 19 -8.40 8.81 -3.60
N PHE A 20 -9.47 9.46 -4.05
CA PHE A 20 -9.70 9.68 -5.47
C PHE A 20 -9.02 10.98 -5.88
N PHE A 21 -8.20 10.90 -6.92
CA PHE A 21 -7.59 12.08 -7.52
C PHE A 21 -7.85 12.09 -9.02
N ALA A 22 -8.05 13.29 -9.55
CA ALA A 22 -8.24 13.47 -10.98
C ALA A 22 -6.96 14.03 -11.59
N ILE A 23 -6.47 13.38 -12.65
CA ILE A 23 -5.36 13.88 -13.44
C ILE A 23 -5.87 14.28 -14.82
N ARG A 24 -5.25 15.31 -15.40
CA ARG A 24 -5.50 15.74 -16.77
C ARG A 24 -4.30 15.35 -17.62
N ILE A 25 -4.51 14.46 -18.58
CA ILE A 25 -3.47 14.03 -19.53
C ILE A 25 -4.01 14.30 -20.93
N GLY A 26 -3.31 15.14 -21.71
CA GLY A 26 -3.70 15.47 -23.08
C GLY A 26 -5.10 16.10 -23.21
N GLY A 27 -5.51 16.92 -22.24
CA GLY A 27 -6.83 17.57 -22.21
C GLY A 27 -7.99 16.67 -21.76
N LYS A 28 -7.76 15.37 -21.57
CA LYS A 28 -8.76 14.43 -21.03
C LYS A 28 -8.59 14.28 -19.52
N LYS A 29 -9.71 14.25 -18.79
CA LYS A 29 -9.74 14.05 -17.32
C LYS A 29 -9.88 12.55 -17.02
N TYR A 30 -8.94 12.03 -16.24
CA TYR A 30 -8.95 10.66 -15.75
C TYR A 30 -9.07 10.68 -14.23
N THR A 31 -9.89 9.78 -13.67
CA THR A 31 -10.01 9.59 -12.23
C THR A 31 -9.22 8.35 -11.84
N TYR A 32 -8.32 8.50 -10.89
CA TYR A 32 -7.54 7.42 -10.31
C TYR A 32 -7.75 7.39 -8.80
N ILE A 33 -7.38 6.25 -8.22
CA ILE A 33 -7.49 5.96 -6.80
C ILE A 33 -6.09 5.65 -6.32
N GLN A 34 -5.61 6.42 -5.35
CA GLN A 34 -4.46 6.05 -4.55
C GLN A 34 -4.96 5.19 -3.40
N TYR A 35 -4.49 3.95 -3.33
CA TYR A 35 -4.86 2.97 -2.31
C TYR A 35 -3.64 2.65 -1.45
N ASP A 36 -3.79 2.84 -0.14
CA ASP A 36 -2.76 2.61 0.88
C ASP A 36 -3.30 1.63 1.93
N TYR A 37 -2.61 0.50 2.09
CA TYR A 37 -2.95 -0.54 3.05
C TYR A 37 -1.76 -0.88 3.94
N ARG A 38 -1.93 -0.70 5.26
CA ARG A 38 -0.91 -1.03 6.26
C ARG A 38 -1.24 -2.31 6.99
N LEU A 39 -0.29 -3.22 6.97
CA LEU A 39 -0.33 -4.43 7.77
C LEU A 39 0.14 -4.18 9.21
N PRO A 40 -0.26 -5.04 10.15
CA PRO A 40 0.23 -4.98 11.53
C PRO A 40 1.74 -5.18 11.65
N ASP A 41 2.36 -5.84 10.66
CA ASP A 41 3.81 -6.06 10.57
C ASP A 41 4.60 -4.77 10.20
N GLY A 42 3.90 -3.66 9.93
CA GLY A 42 4.53 -2.39 9.51
C GLY A 42 4.82 -2.30 8.00
N ARG A 43 4.52 -3.35 7.22
CA ARG A 43 4.59 -3.33 5.75
C ARG A 43 3.46 -2.47 5.16
N LEU A 44 3.81 -1.63 4.20
CA LEU A 44 2.89 -0.75 3.48
C LEU A 44 2.71 -1.22 2.04
N PHE A 45 1.46 -1.35 1.61
CA PHE A 45 1.09 -1.57 0.23
C PHE A 45 0.44 -0.31 -0.34
N SER A 46 1.08 0.29 -1.34
CA SER A 46 0.59 1.50 -2.03
C SER A 46 0.43 1.22 -3.52
N ARG A 47 -0.77 1.43 -4.07
CA ARG A 47 -1.07 1.20 -5.50
C ARG A 47 -2.03 2.26 -6.05
N VAL A 48 -1.78 2.69 -7.28
CA VAL A 48 -2.67 3.58 -8.03
C VAL A 48 -3.41 2.79 -9.10
N ARG A 49 -4.74 2.79 -9.06
CA ARG A 49 -5.59 2.14 -10.07
C ARG A 49 -6.82 3.01 -10.38
N PRO A 50 -7.46 2.83 -11.54
CA PRO A 50 -8.73 3.51 -11.84
C PRO A 50 -9.92 2.95 -11.05
N SER A 51 -9.82 1.74 -10.49
CA SER A 51 -10.92 1.03 -9.82
C SER A 51 -10.47 0.42 -8.49
N LEU A 52 -11.35 0.49 -7.48
CA LEU A 52 -11.06 -0.02 -6.13
C LEU A 52 -10.97 -1.55 -6.09
N GLU A 53 -11.77 -2.23 -6.92
CA GLU A 53 -11.79 -3.69 -7.00
C GLU A 53 -10.44 -4.25 -7.48
N ALA A 54 -9.82 -3.61 -8.46
CA ALA A 54 -8.47 -3.95 -8.91
C ALA A 54 -7.44 -3.79 -7.78
N CYS A 55 -7.53 -2.73 -6.98
CA CYS A 55 -6.67 -2.56 -5.80
C CYS A 55 -6.85 -3.68 -4.78
N ARG A 56 -8.09 -4.15 -4.57
CA ARG A 56 -8.39 -5.24 -3.62
C ARG A 56 -7.82 -6.57 -4.09
N ILE A 57 -7.90 -6.87 -5.38
CA ILE A 57 -7.30 -8.07 -5.98
C ILE A 57 -5.78 -8.02 -5.83
N ASP A 58 -5.14 -6.91 -6.22
CA ASP A 58 -3.69 -6.75 -6.06
C ASP A 58 -3.26 -6.86 -4.59
N ARG A 59 -4.05 -6.32 -3.65
CA ARG A 59 -3.82 -6.43 -2.21
C ARG A 59 -3.86 -7.89 -1.76
N ASP A 60 -4.86 -8.66 -2.17
CA ASP A 60 -5.01 -10.05 -1.76
C ASP A 60 -3.83 -10.91 -2.23
N ILE A 61 -3.43 -10.73 -3.50
CA ILE A 61 -2.23 -11.36 -4.07
C ILE A 61 -0.99 -10.95 -3.27
N TRP A 62 -0.85 -9.67 -2.93
CA TRP A 62 0.28 -9.18 -2.14
C TRP A 62 0.29 -9.76 -0.72
N ILE A 63 -0.86 -9.83 -0.04
CA ILE A 63 -1.00 -10.46 1.29
C ILE A 63 -0.63 -11.96 1.22
N GLY A 64 -1.04 -12.66 0.17
CA GLY A 64 -0.64 -14.06 -0.05
C GLY A 64 0.87 -14.21 -0.30
N ALA A 65 1.49 -13.27 -1.01
CA ALA A 65 2.92 -13.30 -1.29
C ALA A 65 3.79 -12.97 -0.07
N ILE A 66 3.36 -12.04 0.78
CA ILE A 66 4.07 -11.75 2.03
C ILE A 66 3.97 -12.88 3.04
N ALA A 67 2.85 -13.62 3.07
CA ALA A 67 2.70 -14.77 3.95
C ALA A 67 3.75 -15.84 3.60
N GLN A 68 3.95 -16.09 2.30
CA GLN A 68 5.03 -16.97 1.80
C GLN A 68 6.44 -16.42 2.11
N THR A 69 6.60 -15.09 2.14
CA THR A 69 7.88 -14.45 2.46
C THR A 69 8.24 -14.56 3.95
N ASP A 70 7.27 -14.62 4.85
CA ASP A 70 7.51 -14.80 6.29
C ASP A 70 8.03 -16.23 6.58
N GLU A 71 7.55 -17.21 5.83
CA GLU A 71 7.93 -18.62 5.93
C GLU A 71 9.33 -18.91 5.35
N LEU A 72 9.74 -18.16 4.32
CA LEU A 72 11.12 -18.09 3.87
C LEU A 72 11.83 -16.92 4.56
N GLY A 73 12.12 -17.10 5.85
CA GLY A 73 13.02 -16.22 6.60
C GLY A 73 14.29 -15.90 5.80
N PRO A 74 14.91 -14.72 6.03
CA PRO A 74 15.88 -14.13 5.12
C PRO A 74 16.92 -15.18 4.72
N LYS A 75 17.02 -15.46 3.42
CA LYS A 75 18.19 -16.14 2.87
C LYS A 75 19.37 -15.28 3.28
N LYS A 76 20.03 -15.66 4.37
CA LYS A 76 21.27 -15.04 4.84
C LYS A 76 22.17 -15.03 3.62
N GLU A 77 22.41 -13.84 3.09
CA GLU A 77 23.54 -13.48 2.25
C GLU A 77 24.77 -14.15 2.87
N GLN A 78 25.17 -15.30 2.29
CA GLN A 78 26.42 -15.93 2.66
C GLN A 78 27.50 -15.08 1.99
N ARG A 79 28.08 -14.18 2.79
CA ARG A 79 29.36 -13.52 2.49
C ARG A 79 30.32 -14.53 1.87
N ALA A 80 30.82 -14.20 0.69
CA ALA A 80 32.10 -14.67 0.18
C ALA A 80 33.00 -13.43 0.01
#